data_AF-A0A816HUJ6-F1
#
_entry.id   AF-A0A816HUJ6-F1
#
_cell.length_a   1.000
_cell.length_b   1.000
_cell.length_c   1.000
_cell.angle_alpha   90.00
_cell.angle_beta   90.00
_cell.angle_gamma   90.00
#
_symmetry.space_group_name_H-M   'P 1'
#
loop_
_entity.id
_entity.type
_entity.pdbx_description
1 polymer ?
#
loop_
_entity_poly.entity_id
_entity_poly.type
_entity_poly.pdbx_seq_one_letter_code
_entity_poly.pdbx_strand_id
1 'polypeptide(L)'
;MALMRPESRTITKSPITLDLFEQLYAKHSTTLSCPCSKVAIPYNIFASNLITFHPVCSSIFISEEWIRTLYLSDASRYGTLDFRTTANSQFKLLASFCLLSQKTISQNQLEFDN
;
A
#
# COMPACT_ATOMS: atom_id res chain seq x y z
N MET A 1 11.51 48.19 -51.18
CA MET A 1 11.07 47.76 -49.84
C MET A 1 11.58 46.35 -49.60
N ALA A 2 12.57 46.18 -48.72
CA ALA A 2 13.11 44.86 -48.39
C ALA A 2 12.26 44.25 -47.26
N LEU A 3 11.72 43.06 -47.49
CA LEU A 3 11.04 42.25 -46.48
C LEU A 3 12.10 41.60 -45.58
N MET A 4 12.32 42.14 -44.38
CA MET A 4 13.06 41.44 -43.33
C MET A 4 12.22 40.25 -42.86
N ARG A 5 12.73 39.03 -43.04
CA ARG A 5 12.15 37.82 -42.46
C ARG A 5 12.58 37.71 -40.99
N PRO A 6 11.66 37.62 -40.02
CA PRO A 6 12.02 37.30 -38.65
C PRO A 6 12.62 35.88 -38.59
N GLU A 7 13.76 35.75 -37.92
CA GLU A 7 14.44 34.47 -37.68
C GLU A 7 14.22 34.07 -36.22
N SER A 8 13.59 32.92 -36.00
CA SER A 8 13.42 32.36 -34.66
C SER A 8 14.58 31.42 -34.33
N ARG A 9 15.16 31.55 -33.13
CA ARG A 9 16.16 30.61 -32.62
C ARG A 9 15.57 29.77 -31.50
N THR A 10 15.86 28.47 -31.52
CA THR A 10 15.50 27.54 -30.45
C THR A 10 16.58 27.57 -29.37
N ILE A 11 16.17 27.71 -28.10
CA ILE A 11 17.08 27.73 -26.94
C ILE A 11 16.78 26.51 -26.07
N THR A 12 17.80 25.68 -25.82
CA THR A 12 17.69 24.50 -24.96
C THR A 12 18.26 24.80 -23.58
N LYS A 13 17.55 24.41 -22.51
CA LYS A 13 17.99 24.61 -21.12
C LYS A 13 17.86 23.32 -20.30
N SER A 14 18.95 22.92 -19.65
CA SER A 14 19.02 21.74 -18.77
C SER A 14 20.16 21.94 -17.75
N PRO A 15 19.98 21.59 -16.46
CA PRO A 15 18.76 21.10 -15.82
C PRO A 15 17.71 22.21 -15.64
N ILE A 16 16.43 21.85 -15.59
CA ILE A 16 15.34 22.79 -15.35
C ILE A 16 14.81 22.61 -13.92
N THR A 17 14.69 23.71 -13.18
CA THR A 17 14.03 23.74 -11.87
C THR A 17 12.54 24.05 -12.06
N LEU A 18 11.71 23.74 -11.05
CA LEU A 18 10.28 24.04 -11.10
C LEU A 18 10.03 25.54 -11.31
N ASP A 19 10.66 26.39 -10.50
CA ASP A 19 10.51 27.85 -10.61
C ASP A 19 10.89 28.39 -11.99
N LEU A 20 11.98 27.88 -12.58
CA LEU A 20 12.42 28.30 -13.92
C LEU A 20 11.44 27.83 -14.99
N PHE A 21 10.90 26.62 -14.85
CA PHE A 21 9.87 26.10 -15.75
C PHE A 21 8.61 26.96 -15.69
N GLU A 22 8.11 27.28 -14.49
CA GLU A 22 6.92 28.11 -14.30
C GLU A 22 7.09 29.51 -14.91
N GLN A 23 8.26 30.12 -14.71
CA GLN A 23 8.58 31.43 -15.32
C GLN A 23 8.61 31.38 -16.85
N LEU A 24 9.19 30.32 -17.43
CA LEU A 24 9.26 30.15 -18.89
C LEU A 24 7.89 29.82 -19.46
N TYR A 25 7.11 28.99 -18.78
CA TYR A 25 5.74 28.64 -19.17
C TYR A 25 4.85 29.88 -19.19
N ALA A 26 4.94 30.75 -18.18
CA ALA A 26 4.19 32.00 -18.13
C ALA A 26 4.50 32.96 -19.31
N LYS A 27 5.74 32.95 -19.83
CA LYS A 27 6.17 33.86 -20.92
C LYS A 27 6.10 33.25 -22.32
N HIS A 28 6.25 31.94 -22.44
CA HIS A 28 6.48 31.24 -23.71
C HIS A 28 5.64 29.96 -23.85
N SER A 29 4.47 29.89 -23.22
CA SER A 29 3.61 28.69 -23.18
C SER A 29 3.35 28.05 -24.56
N THR A 30 3.22 28.85 -25.62
CA THR A 30 2.92 28.37 -26.98
C THR A 30 4.12 27.81 -27.74
N THR A 31 5.34 28.15 -27.30
CA THR A 31 6.59 27.74 -27.97
C THR A 31 7.49 26.87 -27.10
N LEU A 32 7.18 26.76 -25.80
CA LEU A 32 7.95 25.95 -24.85
C LEU A 32 7.68 24.46 -25.10
N SER A 33 8.76 23.69 -25.26
CA SER A 33 8.71 22.24 -25.43
C SER A 33 9.54 21.56 -24.35
N CYS A 34 8.92 20.65 -23.61
CA CYS A 34 9.56 19.85 -22.56
C CYS A 34 9.47 18.36 -22.92
N PRO A 35 10.46 17.82 -23.66
CA PRO A 35 10.49 16.39 -23.93
C PRO A 35 10.74 15.61 -22.63
N CYS A 36 9.97 14.54 -22.41
CA CYS A 36 10.20 13.65 -21.28
C CYS A 36 11.56 12.96 -21.43
N SER A 37 12.42 13.07 -20.42
CA SER A 37 13.72 12.36 -20.39
C SER A 37 13.56 10.87 -20.08
N LYS A 38 12.45 10.48 -19.45
CA LYS A 38 12.09 9.09 -19.13
C LYS A 38 10.64 8.83 -19.51
N VAL A 39 10.40 7.74 -20.21
CA VAL A 39 9.05 7.30 -20.61
C VAL A 39 8.36 6.51 -19.48
N ALA A 40 9.14 5.90 -18.60
CA ALA A 40 8.65 5.17 -17.44
C ALA A 40 9.53 5.44 -16.23
N ILE A 41 8.90 5.51 -15.06
CA ILE A 41 9.57 5.66 -13.77
C ILE A 41 9.25 4.39 -12.95
N PRO A 42 10.25 3.59 -12.57
CA PRO A 42 10.04 2.43 -11.72
C PRO A 42 9.27 2.76 -10.44
N TYR A 43 8.26 1.95 -10.08
CA TYR A 43 7.41 2.18 -8.90
C TYR A 43 8.21 2.26 -7.59
N ASN A 44 9.31 1.51 -7.49
CA ASN A 44 10.20 1.51 -6.33
C ASN A 44 10.91 2.84 -6.08
N ILE A 45 10.89 3.78 -7.03
CA ILE A 45 11.37 5.15 -6.83
C ILE A 45 10.39 5.96 -5.97
N PHE A 46 9.09 5.65 -6.04
CA PHE A 46 8.05 6.37 -5.30
C PHE A 46 7.68 5.67 -4.00
N ALA A 47 7.73 4.34 -3.97
CA ALA A 47 7.30 3.56 -2.82
C ALA A 47 8.24 2.37 -2.57
N SER A 48 8.74 2.28 -1.34
CA SER A 48 9.44 1.10 -0.84
C SER A 48 8.52 0.36 0.13
N ASN A 49 8.14 -0.87 -0.23
CA ASN A 49 7.33 -1.73 0.63
C ASN A 49 8.23 -2.78 1.29
N LEU A 50 8.52 -2.60 2.58
CA LEU A 50 9.05 -3.67 3.42
C LEU A 50 7.87 -4.40 4.05
N ILE A 51 7.57 -5.60 3.55
CA ILE A 51 6.48 -6.42 4.09
C ILE A 51 6.98 -7.12 5.35
N THR A 52 6.46 -6.71 6.50
CA THR A 52 6.68 -7.39 7.77
C THR A 52 5.41 -8.13 8.16
N PHE A 53 5.46 -9.46 8.20
CA PHE A 53 4.34 -10.27 8.64
C PHE A 53 4.31 -10.31 10.17
N HIS A 54 3.22 -9.83 10.77
CA HIS A 54 3.00 -9.95 12.22
C HIS A 54 2.48 -11.37 12.54
N PRO A 55 2.99 -12.05 13.58
CA PRO A 55 2.47 -13.36 13.96
C PRO A 55 0.96 -13.28 14.29
N VAL A 56 0.18 -14.16 13.69
CA VAL A 56 -1.30 -14.16 13.85
C VAL A 56 -1.69 -14.41 15.31
N CYS A 57 -0.94 -15.27 16.01
CA CYS A 57 -1.19 -15.64 17.40
C CYS A 57 -0.75 -14.59 18.44
N SER A 58 -0.21 -13.45 18.01
CA SER A 58 0.01 -12.27 18.86
C SER A 58 -0.79 -11.05 18.37
N SER A 59 -1.67 -11.24 17.38
CA SER A 59 -2.47 -10.17 16.80
C SER A 59 -3.81 -9.99 17.51
N ILE A 60 -4.48 -8.87 17.25
CA ILE A 60 -5.83 -8.59 17.73
C ILE A 60 -6.85 -9.65 17.29
N PHE A 61 -6.56 -10.41 16.22
CA PHE A 61 -7.50 -11.37 15.63
C PHE A 61 -7.85 -12.54 16.54
N ILE A 62 -7.00 -12.84 17.53
CA ILE A 62 -7.28 -13.88 18.52
C ILE A 62 -7.83 -13.32 19.84
N SER A 63 -8.01 -11.99 19.94
CA SER A 63 -8.51 -11.37 21.16
C SER A 63 -10.02 -11.57 21.31
N GLU A 64 -10.46 -11.76 22.55
CA GLU A 64 -11.89 -11.87 22.87
C GLU A 64 -12.67 -10.59 22.49
N GLU A 65 -12.02 -9.43 22.59
CA GLU A 65 -12.62 -8.16 22.18
C GLU A 65 -12.97 -8.18 20.69
N TRP A 66 -12.00 -8.50 19.83
CA TRP A 66 -12.21 -8.62 18.39
C TRP A 66 -13.28 -9.66 18.06
N ILE A 67 -13.16 -10.87 18.62
CA ILE A 67 -14.11 -11.96 18.36
C ILE A 67 -15.54 -11.53 18.73
N ARG A 68 -15.72 -10.86 19.86
CA ARG A 68 -17.02 -10.38 20.32
C ARG A 68 -17.62 -9.34 19.37
N THR A 69 -16.82 -8.45 18.78
CA THR A 69 -17.33 -7.48 17.79
C THR A 69 -17.90 -8.13 16.54
N LEU A 70 -17.48 -9.37 16.23
CA LEU A 70 -17.95 -10.13 15.08
C LEU A 70 -19.23 -10.93 15.36
N TYR A 71 -19.75 -10.92 16.59
CA TYR A 71 -20.97 -11.63 16.92
C TYR A 71 -22.19 -10.94 16.29
N LEU A 72 -23.00 -11.72 15.57
CA LEU A 72 -24.20 -11.26 14.90
C LEU A 72 -25.39 -12.15 15.31
N SER A 73 -26.32 -11.59 16.08
CA SER A 73 -27.48 -12.34 16.62
C SER A 73 -28.41 -12.86 15.52
N ASP A 74 -28.57 -12.10 14.44
CA ASP A 74 -29.47 -12.40 13.32
C ASP A 74 -28.73 -12.96 12.11
N ALA A 75 -27.67 -13.74 12.32
CA ALA A 75 -26.85 -14.30 11.24
C ALA A 75 -27.67 -15.09 10.20
N SER A 76 -28.77 -15.73 10.62
CA SER A 76 -29.69 -16.48 9.74
C SER A 76 -30.41 -15.63 8.68
N ARG A 77 -30.41 -14.29 8.82
CA ARG A 77 -30.97 -13.37 7.82
C ARG A 77 -30.04 -13.15 6.62
N TYR A 78 -28.78 -13.57 6.73
CA TYR A 78 -27.76 -13.40 5.71
C TYR A 78 -27.44 -14.73 5.03
N GLY A 79 -26.88 -14.67 3.82
CA GLY A 79 -26.43 -15.86 3.11
C GLY A 79 -25.25 -16.53 3.82
N THR A 80 -25.08 -17.84 3.63
CA THR A 80 -24.00 -18.62 4.26
C THR A 80 -22.59 -18.24 3.80
N LEU A 81 -22.48 -17.55 2.65
CA LEU A 81 -21.21 -17.02 2.13
C LEU A 81 -20.91 -15.59 2.66
N ASP A 82 -21.83 -14.99 3.40
CA ASP A 82 -21.60 -13.69 4.01
C ASP A 82 -20.62 -13.88 5.17
N PHE A 83 -19.44 -13.27 5.06
CA PHE A 83 -18.38 -13.33 6.06
C PHE A 83 -18.90 -13.07 7.47
N ARG A 84 -19.85 -12.16 7.65
CA ARG A 84 -20.39 -11.79 8.97
C ARG A 84 -21.08 -12.96 9.67
N THR A 85 -21.55 -13.96 8.92
CA THR A 85 -22.19 -15.16 9.47
C THR A 85 -21.19 -16.17 9.99
N THR A 86 -19.96 -16.21 9.45
CA THR A 86 -18.93 -17.20 9.81
C THR A 86 -17.75 -16.62 10.57
N ALA A 87 -17.55 -15.30 10.54
CA ALA A 87 -16.38 -14.63 11.08
C ALA A 87 -16.18 -14.96 12.57
N ASN A 88 -17.20 -14.79 13.40
CA ASN A 88 -17.12 -15.08 14.83
C ASN A 88 -16.57 -16.50 15.11
N SER A 89 -17.13 -17.51 14.44
CA SER A 89 -16.67 -18.90 14.57
C SER A 89 -15.27 -19.15 14.03
N GLN A 90 -14.92 -18.52 12.90
CA GLN A 90 -13.60 -18.67 12.28
C GLN A 90 -12.49 -18.07 13.15
N PHE A 91 -12.71 -16.89 13.73
CA PHE A 91 -11.73 -16.26 14.62
C PHE A 91 -11.64 -16.96 15.99
N LYS A 92 -12.74 -17.52 16.51
CA LYS A 92 -12.69 -18.43 17.67
C LYS A 92 -11.85 -19.68 17.41
N LEU A 93 -12.01 -20.29 16.22
CA LEU A 93 -11.22 -21.43 15.80
C LEU A 93 -9.74 -21.05 15.69
N LEU A 94 -9.43 -19.91 15.09
CA LEU A 94 -8.08 -19.37 15.00
C LEU A 94 -7.44 -19.17 16.38
N ALA A 95 -8.15 -18.55 17.33
CA ALA A 95 -7.67 -18.37 18.70
C ALA A 95 -7.38 -19.72 19.39
N SER A 96 -8.26 -20.70 19.20
CA SER A 96 -8.09 -22.06 19.73
C SER A 96 -6.86 -22.76 19.13
N PHE A 97 -6.65 -22.63 17.81
CA PHE A 97 -5.45 -23.16 17.17
C PHE A 97 -4.18 -22.51 17.68
N CYS A 98 -4.18 -21.17 17.84
CA CYS A 98 -3.04 -20.46 18.40
C CYS A 98 -2.69 -20.91 19.82
N LEU A 99 -3.71 -21.08 20.67
CA LEU A 99 -3.52 -21.61 22.02
C LEU A 99 -2.92 -23.02 22.00
N LEU A 100 -3.45 -23.90 21.14
CA LEU A 100 -2.95 -25.27 21.01
C LEU A 100 -1.51 -25.30 20.51
N SER A 101 -1.18 -24.54 19.46
CA SER A 101 0.16 -24.46 18.90
C SER A 101 1.17 -23.94 19.93
N GLN A 102 0.84 -22.89 20.68
CA GLN A 102 1.71 -22.37 21.74
C GLN A 102 1.93 -23.42 22.83
N LYS A 103 0.86 -24.09 23.26
CA LYS A 103 0.95 -25.16 24.26
C LYS A 103 1.86 -26.29 23.81
N THR A 104 1.69 -26.77 22.57
CA THR A 104 2.55 -27.83 22.01
C THR A 104 4.02 -27.41 21.94
N ILE A 105 4.31 -26.17 21.52
CA ILE A 105 5.68 -25.65 21.47
C ILE A 105 6.29 -25.60 22.87
N SER A 106 5.59 -25.03 23.84
CA SER A 106 6.09 -24.93 25.22
C SER A 106 6.26 -26.30 25.88
N GLN A 107 5.38 -27.25 25.63
CA GLN A 107 5.52 -28.62 26.13
C GLN A 107 6.74 -29.32 25.55
N ASN A 108 6.94 -29.24 24.23
CA ASN A 108 8.11 -29.84 23.60
C ASN A 108 9.42 -29.19 24.07
N GLN A 109 9.44 -27.87 24.30
CA GLN A 109 10.63 -27.19 24.85
C GLN A 109 10.99 -27.71 26.26
N LEU A 110 9.99 -27.92 27.12
CA LEU A 110 10.20 -28.50 28.45
C LEU A 110 10.70 -29.96 28.40
N GLU A 111 10.40 -30.70 27.34
CA GLU A 111 10.92 -32.06 27.14
C GLU A 111 12.39 -32.08 26.68
N PHE A 112 12.85 -31.04 25.98
CA PHE A 112 14.26 -30.92 25.55
C PHE A 112 15.17 -30.29 26.62
N ASP A 113 14.61 -29.56 27.57
CA ASP A 113 15.34 -28.94 28.68
C ASP A 113 15.55 -29.88 29.89
N ASN A 114 15.03 -31.13 29.83
CA ASN A 114 15.25 -32.21 30.80
C ASN A 114 16.18 -33.30 30.23
#